data_AF-E0SPX5-F1
#
_entry.id   AF-E0SPX5-F1
#
_cell.length_a   1.000
_cell.length_b   1.000
_cell.length_c   1.000
_cell.angle_alpha   90.00
_cell.angle_beta   90.00
_cell.angle_gamma   90.00
#
_symmetry.space_group_name_H-M   'P 1'
#
loop_
_entity.id
_entity.type
_entity.pdbx_description
1 polymer ?
#
loop_
_entity_poly.entity_id
_entity_poly.type
_entity_poly.pdbx_seq_one_letter_code
_entity_poly.pdbx_strand_id
1 'polypeptide(L)'
;MFKDYAYSVIPNKRYSYGAVYLVYGIWELVKKLKISYSDVELSDWLVFQHYEREVDGNVVRVFGDGSTLVTVYSYDGSKDRVLIRAKPNKGQCGLLKRIVESREKYMPRVVVRDYGVRDGELYVRGEVHVSISYDFYLRYAKRCWEPRGSLIGGVDVNTDRINLAIIDEDGMLRDRKTFWFSEATARGYPRSRAWSIIGMKIREILKYAYHHGVSTIALENPEVLGVLKLFWIRNEDRRHRNYNWRVAIFRSRAIEMITLKAPLYSIEVKYVDPRGTTNSKEHDKAMKRLGLDRHTASAYLVARRLLTTSN
;
A
#
# COMPACT_ATOMS: atom_id res chain seq x y z
N MET A 1 4.69 -3.67 32.60
CA MET A 1 4.08 -5.02 32.66
C MET A 1 4.36 -5.86 31.41
N PHE A 2 3.71 -5.64 30.25
CA PHE A 2 3.96 -6.51 29.06
C PHE A 2 5.36 -6.41 28.46
N LYS A 3 5.96 -5.21 28.48
CA LYS A 3 7.32 -4.98 28.00
C LYS A 3 8.36 -5.71 28.86
N ASP A 4 8.17 -5.72 30.17
CA ASP A 4 9.07 -6.37 31.13
C ASP A 4 8.98 -7.89 31.00
N TYR A 5 7.77 -8.42 30.85
CA TYR A 5 7.54 -9.85 30.57
C TYR A 5 8.15 -10.28 29.22
N ALA A 6 7.92 -9.51 28.14
CA ALA A 6 8.54 -9.82 26.86
C ALA A 6 10.07 -9.75 26.91
N TYR A 7 10.63 -8.84 27.73
CA TYR A 7 12.07 -8.72 27.94
C TYR A 7 12.65 -9.89 28.72
N SER A 8 11.92 -10.49 29.67
CA SER A 8 12.39 -11.69 30.38
C SER A 8 12.46 -12.93 29.47
N VAL A 9 11.69 -12.96 28.39
CA VAL A 9 11.75 -14.04 27.38
C VAL A 9 12.80 -13.76 26.30
N ILE A 10 12.85 -12.51 25.80
CA ILE A 10 13.83 -12.08 24.80
C ILE A 10 14.58 -10.89 25.40
N PRO A 11 15.81 -11.08 25.95
CA PRO A 11 16.57 -10.05 26.65
C PRO A 11 17.20 -9.02 25.69
N ASN A 12 16.41 -8.60 24.71
CA ASN A 12 16.71 -7.55 23.76
C ASN A 12 15.50 -6.62 23.64
N LYS A 13 15.65 -5.40 24.13
CA LYS A 13 14.59 -4.38 24.13
C LYS A 13 13.95 -4.16 22.77
N ARG A 14 14.71 -4.21 21.67
CA ARG A 14 14.19 -3.94 20.32
C ARG A 14 13.25 -5.04 19.85
N TYR A 15 13.63 -6.30 20.07
CA TYR A 15 12.80 -7.45 19.69
C TYR A 15 11.63 -7.64 20.65
N SER A 16 11.86 -7.58 21.96
CA SER A 16 10.78 -7.76 22.94
C SER A 16 9.71 -6.67 22.78
N TYR A 17 10.11 -5.42 22.63
CA TYR A 17 9.14 -4.35 22.44
C TYR A 17 8.53 -4.45 21.04
N GLY A 18 9.30 -4.80 20.01
CA GLY A 18 8.79 -5.03 18.66
C GLY A 18 7.67 -6.08 18.63
N ALA A 19 7.83 -7.17 19.37
CA ALA A 19 6.80 -8.21 19.55
C ALA A 19 5.56 -7.67 20.27
N VAL A 20 5.74 -6.93 21.37
CA VAL A 20 4.62 -6.30 22.10
C VAL A 20 3.82 -5.36 21.19
N TYR A 21 4.48 -4.53 20.39
CA TYR A 21 3.80 -3.63 19.46
C TYR A 21 3.08 -4.37 18.34
N LEU A 22 3.64 -5.47 17.85
CA LEU A 22 2.97 -6.32 16.86
C LEU A 22 1.67 -6.91 17.43
N VAL A 23 1.74 -7.51 18.62
CA VAL A 23 0.57 -8.11 19.30
C VAL A 23 -0.46 -7.04 19.65
N TYR A 24 -0.02 -5.89 20.17
CA TYR A 24 -0.90 -4.77 20.48
C TYR A 24 -1.61 -4.24 19.23
N GLY A 25 -0.92 -4.12 18.10
CA GLY A 25 -1.52 -3.74 16.82
C GLY A 25 -2.58 -4.74 16.33
N ILE A 26 -2.35 -6.03 16.52
CA ILE A 26 -3.34 -7.09 16.23
C ILE A 26 -4.56 -6.92 17.14
N TRP A 27 -4.35 -6.74 18.44
CA TRP A 27 -5.42 -6.53 19.41
C TRP A 27 -6.28 -5.28 19.10
N GLU A 28 -5.66 -4.15 18.76
CA GLU A 28 -6.39 -2.95 18.34
C GLU A 28 -7.22 -3.19 17.08
N LEU A 29 -6.67 -3.94 16.12
CA LEU A 29 -7.38 -4.31 14.90
C LEU A 29 -8.58 -5.19 15.22
N VAL A 30 -8.43 -6.20 16.07
CA VAL A 30 -9.51 -7.08 16.55
C VAL A 30 -10.63 -6.28 17.18
N LYS A 31 -10.28 -5.36 18.09
CA LYS A 31 -11.26 -4.47 18.75
C LYS A 31 -12.00 -3.58 17.76
N LYS A 32 -11.29 -3.00 16.78
CA LYS A 32 -11.90 -2.19 15.71
C LYS A 32 -12.85 -3.02 14.85
N LEU A 33 -12.45 -4.26 14.53
CA LEU A 33 -13.23 -5.20 13.73
C LEU A 33 -14.39 -5.86 14.50
N LYS A 34 -14.45 -5.71 15.83
CA LYS A 34 -15.45 -6.33 16.72
C LYS A 34 -15.53 -7.85 16.56
N ILE A 35 -14.40 -8.49 16.25
CA ILE A 35 -14.26 -9.95 16.23
C ILE A 35 -13.73 -10.41 17.59
N SER A 36 -13.96 -11.68 17.93
CA SER A 36 -13.37 -12.22 19.15
C SER A 36 -11.86 -12.38 18.95
N TYR A 37 -11.08 -12.05 19.98
CA TYR A 37 -9.63 -12.29 19.95
C TYR A 37 -9.32 -13.79 19.88
N SER A 38 -10.22 -14.66 20.39
CA SER A 38 -10.11 -16.12 20.30
C SER A 38 -10.11 -16.63 18.86
N ASP A 39 -10.64 -15.86 17.92
CA ASP A 39 -10.80 -16.27 16.52
C ASP A 39 -9.58 -15.82 15.68
N VAL A 40 -8.56 -15.24 16.32
CA VAL A 40 -7.35 -14.76 15.65
C VAL A 40 -6.17 -15.68 15.93
N GLU A 41 -5.70 -16.31 14.88
CA GLU A 41 -4.51 -17.15 14.90
C GLU A 41 -3.32 -16.42 14.28
N LEU A 42 -2.16 -16.55 14.92
CA LEU A 42 -0.89 -16.13 14.33
C LEU A 42 -0.46 -17.20 13.32
N SER A 43 0.02 -16.78 12.15
CA SER A 43 0.59 -17.69 11.16
C SER A 43 1.94 -18.26 11.62
N ASP A 44 2.42 -19.31 10.96
CA ASP A 44 3.73 -19.94 11.22
C ASP A 44 4.88 -19.15 10.58
N TRP A 45 5.09 -17.93 11.06
CA TRP A 45 6.17 -17.04 10.62
C TRP A 45 7.15 -16.75 11.76
N LEU A 46 8.45 -16.73 11.41
CA LEU A 46 9.49 -16.23 12.29
C LEU A 46 9.81 -14.79 11.90
N VAL A 47 9.62 -13.86 12.83
CA VAL A 47 9.76 -12.42 12.59
C VAL A 47 10.81 -11.81 13.50
N PHE A 48 11.78 -11.13 12.91
CA PHE A 48 12.73 -10.26 13.61
C PHE A 48 12.36 -8.82 13.30
N GLN A 49 11.89 -8.07 14.29
CA GLN A 49 11.41 -6.71 14.09
C GLN A 49 11.97 -5.75 15.13
N HIS A 50 12.42 -4.59 14.68
CA HIS A 50 12.68 -3.47 15.58
C HIS A 50 11.40 -2.78 16.02
N TYR A 51 11.41 -2.28 17.25
CA TYR A 51 10.35 -1.41 17.75
C TYR A 51 10.41 0.00 17.15
N GLU A 52 11.61 0.58 16.97
CA GLU A 52 11.79 1.97 16.54
C GLU A 52 12.58 2.10 15.23
N ARG A 53 12.50 3.27 14.61
CA ARG A 53 13.39 3.66 13.52
C ARG A 53 14.72 4.12 14.09
N GLU A 54 15.81 3.54 13.62
CA GLU A 54 17.16 3.92 14.04
C GLU A 54 18.12 3.96 12.85
N VAL A 55 19.24 4.66 13.05
CA VAL A 55 20.35 4.65 12.10
C VAL A 55 21.16 3.38 12.34
N ASP A 56 21.53 2.69 11.25
CA ASP A 56 22.42 1.52 11.29
C ASP A 56 22.00 0.44 12.30
N GLY A 57 20.77 -0.06 12.15
CA GLY A 57 20.10 -0.89 13.14
C GLY A 57 20.98 -1.91 13.85
N ASN A 58 20.94 -1.91 15.19
CA ASN A 58 21.90 -2.65 16.02
C ASN A 58 21.62 -4.15 16.08
N VAL A 59 20.35 -4.55 15.95
CA VAL A 59 19.94 -5.97 15.96
C VAL A 59 19.53 -6.48 14.59
N VAL A 60 19.14 -5.59 13.70
CA VAL A 60 18.90 -5.89 12.28
C VAL A 60 19.45 -4.70 11.53
N ARG A 61 20.43 -4.93 10.66
CA ARG A 61 21.05 -3.89 9.83
C ARG A 61 20.85 -4.25 8.38
N VAL A 62 20.31 -3.34 7.60
CA VAL A 62 20.16 -3.51 6.15
C VAL A 62 21.22 -2.67 5.44
N PHE A 63 21.91 -3.28 4.49
CA PHE A 63 22.95 -2.66 3.66
C PHE A 63 22.39 -2.21 2.31
N GLY A 64 23.14 -1.35 1.60
CA GLY A 64 22.71 -0.74 0.33
C GLY A 64 22.47 -1.72 -0.82
N ASP A 65 23.04 -2.92 -0.74
CA ASP A 65 22.84 -4.03 -1.70
C ASP A 65 21.64 -4.92 -1.34
N GLY A 66 21.00 -4.70 -0.18
CA GLY A 66 19.93 -5.54 0.36
C GLY A 66 20.41 -6.66 1.27
N SER A 67 21.72 -6.86 1.42
CA SER A 67 22.25 -7.75 2.45
C SER A 67 21.78 -7.24 3.83
N THR A 68 21.44 -8.16 4.73
CA THR A 68 20.83 -7.83 6.02
C THR A 68 21.46 -8.67 7.11
N LEU A 69 22.10 -8.01 8.07
CA LEU A 69 22.69 -8.66 9.23
C LEU A 69 21.67 -8.73 10.35
N VAL A 70 21.36 -9.92 10.84
CA VAL A 70 20.37 -10.16 11.90
C VAL A 70 21.07 -10.75 13.11
N THR A 71 20.94 -10.10 14.26
CA THR A 71 21.33 -10.67 15.54
C THR A 71 20.27 -11.67 15.96
N VAL A 72 20.66 -12.92 16.19
CA VAL A 72 19.82 -14.01 16.67
C VAL A 72 20.26 -14.41 18.08
N TYR A 73 19.34 -15.01 18.83
CA TYR A 73 19.56 -15.45 20.19
C TYR A 73 19.23 -16.93 20.31
N SER A 74 20.14 -17.69 20.91
CA SER A 74 19.93 -19.08 21.31
C SER A 74 19.18 -19.15 22.64
N TYR A 75 18.64 -20.32 22.98
CA TYR A 75 17.93 -20.54 24.26
C TYR A 75 18.79 -20.32 25.50
N ASP A 76 20.11 -20.49 25.39
CA ASP A 76 21.09 -20.22 26.46
C ASP A 76 21.46 -18.74 26.60
N GLY A 77 20.86 -17.86 25.78
CA GLY A 77 21.14 -16.42 25.76
C GLY A 77 22.38 -16.04 24.95
N SER A 78 23.12 -17.01 24.38
CA SER A 78 24.19 -16.71 23.44
C SER A 78 23.63 -16.00 22.20
N LYS A 79 24.45 -15.11 21.63
CA LYS A 79 24.06 -14.30 20.47
C LYS A 79 24.97 -14.61 19.29
N ASP A 80 24.37 -14.67 18.12
CA ASP A 80 25.08 -14.78 16.85
C ASP A 80 24.56 -13.74 15.84
N ARG A 81 25.29 -13.50 14.76
CA ARG A 81 24.89 -12.60 13.68
C ARG A 81 24.87 -13.32 12.35
N VAL A 82 23.67 -13.49 11.83
CA VAL A 82 23.40 -14.17 10.57
C VAL A 82 23.26 -13.14 9.45
N LEU A 83 24.02 -13.32 8.36
CA LEU A 83 23.90 -12.50 7.16
C LEU A 83 22.88 -13.12 6.21
N ILE A 84 21.80 -12.40 5.94
CA ILE A 84 20.75 -12.78 5.00
C ILE A 84 20.89 -11.94 3.74
N ARG A 85 20.88 -12.56 2.56
CA ARG A 85 20.99 -11.86 1.27
C ARG A 85 19.63 -11.72 0.61
N ALA A 86 19.03 -10.53 0.70
CA ALA A 86 17.84 -10.21 -0.09
C ALA A 86 18.21 -9.92 -1.55
N LYS A 87 17.22 -9.97 -2.45
CA LYS A 87 17.37 -9.65 -3.88
C LYS A 87 16.53 -8.42 -4.28
N PRO A 88 16.88 -7.21 -3.81
CA PRO A 88 16.17 -5.99 -4.21
C PRO A 88 16.31 -5.70 -5.70
N ASN A 89 15.31 -5.02 -6.27
CA ASN A 89 15.41 -4.47 -7.63
C ASN A 89 16.28 -3.20 -7.66
N LYS A 90 16.68 -2.74 -8.86
CA LYS A 90 17.55 -1.56 -9.04
C LYS A 90 17.07 -0.31 -8.28
N GLY A 91 15.76 -0.04 -8.27
CA GLY A 91 15.19 1.10 -7.56
C GLY A 91 15.25 0.95 -6.04
N GLN A 92 15.00 -0.27 -5.54
CA GLN A 92 15.16 -0.59 -4.13
C GLN A 92 16.63 -0.48 -3.69
N CYS A 93 17.59 -1.00 -4.47
CA CYS A 93 19.02 -0.79 -4.18
C CYS A 93 19.38 0.69 -4.12
N GLY A 94 18.88 1.48 -5.09
CA GLY A 94 19.10 2.93 -5.11
C GLY A 94 18.60 3.59 -3.83
N LEU A 95 17.40 3.26 -3.38
CA LEU A 95 16.83 3.81 -2.14
C LEU A 95 17.58 3.33 -0.88
N LEU A 96 17.94 2.05 -0.81
CA LEU A 96 18.73 1.49 0.29
C LEU A 96 20.10 2.16 0.41
N LYS A 97 20.79 2.40 -0.72
CA LYS A 97 22.04 3.17 -0.73
C LYS A 97 21.84 4.56 -0.15
N ARG A 98 20.78 5.27 -0.55
CA ARG A 98 20.46 6.59 0.01
C ARG A 98 20.21 6.54 1.50
N ILE A 99 19.49 5.53 2.01
CA ILE A 99 19.25 5.37 3.46
C ILE A 99 20.57 5.26 4.22
N VAL A 100 21.51 4.46 3.72
CA VAL A 100 22.83 4.27 4.34
C VAL A 100 23.66 5.56 4.24
N GLU A 101 23.77 6.15 3.06
CA GLU A 101 24.54 7.37 2.80
C GLU A 101 24.06 8.56 3.64
N SER A 102 22.75 8.75 3.73
CA SER A 102 22.15 9.87 4.45
C SER A 102 21.97 9.61 5.94
N ARG A 103 22.32 8.42 6.42
CA ARG A 103 22.04 7.98 7.80
C ARG A 103 20.56 8.14 8.19
N GLU A 104 19.64 7.85 7.25
CA GLU A 104 18.19 7.92 7.52
C GLU A 104 17.81 6.88 8.57
N LYS A 105 16.95 7.27 9.51
CA LYS A 105 16.39 6.32 10.49
C LYS A 105 15.39 5.40 9.79
N TYR A 106 15.61 4.09 9.88
CA TYR A 106 14.69 3.09 9.33
C TYR A 106 14.33 2.05 10.39
N MET A 107 13.16 1.42 10.23
CA MET A 107 12.72 0.30 11.05
C MET A 107 12.79 -0.95 10.17
N PRO A 108 13.81 -1.81 10.38
CA PRO A 108 13.93 -3.06 9.65
C PRO A 108 13.07 -4.16 10.26
N ARG A 109 12.57 -5.03 9.38
CA ARG A 109 11.89 -6.28 9.75
C ARG A 109 12.33 -7.39 8.81
N VAL A 110 12.69 -8.54 9.36
CA VAL A 110 12.92 -9.77 8.60
C VAL A 110 11.77 -10.72 8.89
N VAL A 111 11.14 -11.23 7.85
CA VAL A 111 10.06 -12.21 7.92
C VAL A 111 10.52 -13.47 7.22
N VAL A 112 10.70 -14.53 7.99
CA VAL A 112 10.93 -15.88 7.47
C VAL A 112 9.58 -16.59 7.41
N ARG A 113 9.22 -17.06 6.21
CA ARG A 113 7.93 -17.72 5.94
C ARG A 113 8.05 -19.22 5.78
N ASP A 114 9.22 -19.69 5.36
CA ASP A 114 9.44 -21.09 5.06
C ASP A 114 10.95 -21.35 5.06
N TYR A 115 11.34 -22.58 5.31
CA TYR A 115 12.72 -23.03 5.20
C TYR A 115 12.76 -24.46 4.67
N GLY A 116 13.84 -24.80 3.97
CA GLY A 116 14.08 -26.15 3.49
C GLY A 116 15.56 -26.44 3.45
N VAL A 117 15.92 -27.71 3.63
CA VAL A 117 17.31 -28.16 3.49
C VAL A 117 17.44 -28.88 2.16
N ARG A 118 18.41 -28.49 1.33
CA ARG A 118 18.76 -29.17 0.08
C ARG A 118 20.26 -29.34 0.02
N ASP A 119 20.72 -30.56 -0.21
CA ASP A 119 22.16 -30.90 -0.28
C ASP A 119 22.97 -30.44 0.95
N GLY A 120 22.35 -30.48 2.13
CA GLY A 120 22.98 -30.02 3.38
C GLY A 120 22.96 -28.50 3.60
N GLU A 121 22.48 -27.72 2.63
CA GLU A 121 22.35 -26.26 2.74
C GLU A 121 20.95 -25.83 3.17
N LEU A 122 20.88 -24.86 4.07
CA LEU A 122 19.62 -24.26 4.53
C LEU A 122 19.17 -23.15 3.56
N TYR A 123 18.02 -23.35 2.95
CA TYR A 123 17.33 -22.37 2.11
C TYR A 123 16.18 -21.74 2.89
N VAL A 124 16.23 -20.42 3.05
CA VAL A 124 15.19 -19.67 3.75
C VAL A 124 14.39 -18.86 2.74
N ARG A 125 13.06 -18.97 2.79
CA ARG A 125 12.14 -18.13 2.04
C ARG A 125 11.58 -17.07 2.96
N GLY A 126 11.82 -15.81 2.62
CA GLY A 126 11.40 -14.70 3.44
C GLY A 126 11.45 -13.36 2.73
N GLU A 127 11.22 -12.31 3.50
CA GLU A 127 11.23 -10.93 3.05
C GLU A 127 11.98 -10.05 4.05
N VAL A 128 12.74 -9.09 3.54
CA VAL A 128 13.30 -7.99 4.33
C VAL A 128 12.47 -6.75 4.03
N HIS A 129 11.87 -6.18 5.07
CA HIS A 129 11.11 -4.95 5.01
C HIS A 129 11.93 -3.83 5.64
N VAL A 130 11.90 -2.66 5.00
CA VAL A 130 12.57 -1.44 5.47
C VAL A 130 11.56 -0.32 5.47
N SER A 131 11.14 0.10 6.66
CA SER A 131 10.20 1.21 6.83
C SER A 131 10.96 2.51 7.08
N ILE A 132 10.72 3.52 6.24
CA ILE A 132 11.37 4.84 6.27
C ILE A 132 10.32 5.95 6.39
N SER A 133 10.76 7.19 6.62
CA SER A 133 9.85 8.33 6.53
C SER A 133 9.31 8.49 5.10
N TYR A 134 8.05 8.89 4.98
CA TYR A 134 7.45 9.15 3.67
C TYR A 134 8.12 10.33 2.96
N ASP A 135 8.51 11.37 3.71
CA ASP A 135 9.25 12.52 3.16
C ASP A 135 10.59 12.11 2.55
N PHE A 136 11.32 11.20 3.21
CA PHE A 136 12.54 10.65 2.66
C PHE A 136 12.27 9.87 1.37
N TYR A 137 11.24 9.02 1.37
CA TYR A 137 10.84 8.29 0.18
C TYR A 137 10.52 9.24 -0.98
N LEU A 138 9.71 10.28 -0.74
CA LEU A 138 9.39 11.29 -1.74
C LEU A 138 10.63 11.98 -2.27
N ARG A 139 11.54 12.45 -1.40
CA ARG A 139 12.76 13.16 -1.78
C ARG A 139 13.61 12.39 -2.80
N TYR A 140 13.78 11.09 -2.61
CA TYR A 140 14.68 10.28 -3.45
C TYR A 140 13.95 9.47 -4.54
N ALA A 141 12.64 9.27 -4.44
CA ALA A 141 11.84 8.58 -5.44
C ALA A 141 11.10 9.52 -6.41
N LYS A 142 11.14 10.84 -6.17
CA LYS A 142 10.50 11.84 -7.04
C LYS A 142 11.00 11.70 -8.47
N ARG A 143 10.07 11.80 -9.41
CA ARG A 143 10.30 11.63 -10.86
C ARG A 143 10.10 12.93 -11.61
N CYS A 144 9.16 13.74 -11.16
CA CYS A 144 8.82 15.03 -11.74
C CYS A 144 8.80 16.06 -10.62
N TRP A 145 9.39 17.24 -10.84
CA TRP A 145 9.55 18.26 -9.80
C TRP A 145 8.38 19.24 -9.74
N GLU A 146 7.79 19.55 -10.90
CA GLU A 146 6.70 20.51 -11.07
C GLU A 146 5.55 19.89 -11.88
N PRO A 147 4.29 20.29 -11.60
CA PRO A 147 3.14 19.91 -12.42
C PRO A 147 3.25 20.51 -13.83
N ARG A 148 2.64 19.86 -14.82
CA ARG A 148 2.68 20.31 -16.23
C ARG A 148 1.49 21.18 -16.65
N GLY A 149 0.53 21.38 -15.78
CA GLY A 149 -0.70 22.11 -16.06
C GLY A 149 -1.54 22.24 -14.79
N SER A 150 -2.82 22.54 -14.96
CA SER A 150 -3.79 22.77 -13.88
C SER A 150 -4.99 21.81 -13.93
N LEU A 151 -4.97 20.80 -14.81
CA LEU A 151 -6.11 19.91 -15.00
C LEU A 151 -6.34 18.99 -13.80
N ILE A 152 -7.57 18.53 -13.65
CA ILE A 152 -7.99 17.62 -12.58
C ILE A 152 -8.26 16.25 -13.18
N GLY A 153 -7.64 15.22 -12.62
CA GLY A 153 -7.88 13.82 -12.98
C GLY A 153 -8.77 13.12 -11.95
N GLY A 154 -9.96 12.67 -12.32
CA GLY A 154 -10.75 11.77 -11.47
C GLY A 154 -10.45 10.32 -11.77
N VAL A 155 -10.34 9.50 -10.72
CA VAL A 155 -10.01 8.08 -10.86
C VAL A 155 -11.12 7.20 -10.28
N ASP A 156 -11.61 6.26 -11.08
CA ASP A 156 -12.44 5.14 -10.61
C ASP A 156 -11.64 3.83 -10.64
N VAL A 157 -11.61 3.14 -9.50
CA VAL A 157 -10.84 1.91 -9.30
C VAL A 157 -11.78 0.71 -9.22
N ASN A 158 -11.58 -0.25 -10.12
CA ASN A 158 -12.31 -1.51 -10.20
C ASN A 158 -11.35 -2.70 -10.06
N THR A 159 -11.88 -3.92 -9.91
CA THR A 159 -11.03 -5.10 -9.68
C THR A 159 -10.11 -5.46 -10.83
N ASP A 160 -10.48 -5.12 -12.07
CA ASP A 160 -9.82 -5.51 -13.32
C ASP A 160 -9.30 -4.32 -14.15
N ARG A 161 -9.61 -3.09 -13.72
CA ARG A 161 -9.24 -1.86 -14.42
C ARG A 161 -9.21 -0.64 -13.51
N ILE A 162 -8.56 0.41 -13.98
CA ILE A 162 -8.67 1.75 -13.42
C ILE A 162 -9.03 2.73 -14.56
N ASN A 163 -10.05 3.55 -14.32
CA ASN A 163 -10.52 4.56 -15.26
C ASN A 163 -10.03 5.94 -14.81
N LEU A 164 -9.50 6.73 -15.75
CA LEU A 164 -9.08 8.11 -15.56
C LEU A 164 -9.95 9.00 -16.45
N ALA A 165 -10.52 10.05 -15.87
CA ALA A 165 -11.17 11.15 -16.58
C ALA A 165 -10.44 12.45 -16.24
N ILE A 166 -10.07 13.23 -17.25
CA ILE A 166 -9.33 14.49 -17.10
C ILE A 166 -10.28 15.63 -17.45
N ILE A 167 -10.45 16.57 -16.53
CA ILE A 167 -11.29 17.76 -16.69
C ILE A 167 -10.47 19.03 -16.50
N ASP A 168 -10.96 20.13 -17.05
CA ASP A 168 -10.47 21.47 -16.72
C ASP A 168 -11.20 22.10 -15.53
N GLU A 169 -10.91 23.38 -15.28
CA GLU A 169 -11.51 24.19 -14.20
C GLU A 169 -13.02 24.41 -14.36
N ASP A 170 -13.53 24.42 -15.60
CA ASP A 170 -14.97 24.51 -15.90
C ASP A 170 -15.70 23.17 -15.73
N GLY A 171 -14.97 22.08 -15.47
CA GLY A 171 -15.51 20.74 -15.36
C GLY A 171 -15.80 20.06 -16.70
N MET A 172 -15.24 20.59 -17.78
CA MET A 172 -15.34 20.04 -19.12
C MET A 172 -14.32 18.90 -19.30
N LEU A 173 -14.79 17.78 -19.86
CA LEU A 173 -13.93 16.62 -20.12
C LEU A 173 -12.93 16.94 -21.24
N ARG A 174 -11.64 16.87 -20.91
CA ARG A 174 -10.53 17.09 -21.85
C ARG A 174 -9.98 15.78 -22.41
N ASP A 175 -9.93 14.74 -21.59
CA ASP A 175 -9.49 13.42 -22.02
C ASP A 175 -10.00 12.30 -21.09
N ARG A 176 -9.96 11.05 -21.54
CA ARG A 176 -10.28 9.87 -20.75
C ARG A 176 -9.45 8.67 -21.17
N LYS A 177 -9.08 7.82 -20.20
CA LYS A 177 -8.39 6.56 -20.48
C LYS A 177 -8.71 5.46 -19.49
N THR A 178 -8.88 4.25 -20.00
CA THR A 178 -9.04 3.04 -19.18
C THR A 178 -7.77 2.20 -19.23
N PHE A 179 -7.30 1.76 -18.07
CA PHE A 179 -6.11 0.94 -17.92
C PHE A 179 -6.52 -0.42 -17.39
N TRP A 180 -6.55 -1.40 -18.29
CA TRP A 180 -6.94 -2.78 -17.99
C TRP A 180 -5.78 -3.57 -17.40
N PHE A 181 -6.13 -4.49 -16.50
CA PHE A 181 -5.26 -5.53 -15.93
C PHE A 181 -6.10 -6.79 -15.61
N SER A 182 -6.96 -7.19 -16.55
CA SER A 182 -7.85 -8.35 -16.39
C SER A 182 -7.08 -9.66 -16.19
N GLU A 183 -5.83 -9.74 -16.64
CA GLU A 183 -4.93 -10.86 -16.37
C GLU A 183 -4.63 -11.02 -14.87
N ALA A 184 -4.60 -9.91 -14.12
CA ALA A 184 -4.35 -9.93 -12.68
C ALA A 184 -5.54 -10.44 -11.86
N THR A 185 -6.73 -10.53 -12.46
CA THR A 185 -7.96 -11.03 -11.83
C THR A 185 -8.33 -12.45 -12.27
N ALA A 186 -7.57 -13.05 -13.18
CA ALA A 186 -7.79 -14.40 -13.65
C ALA A 186 -7.77 -15.43 -12.51
N ARG A 187 -8.64 -16.45 -12.60
CA ARG A 187 -8.73 -17.49 -11.58
C ARG A 187 -7.39 -18.22 -11.46
N GLY A 188 -6.87 -18.33 -10.24
CA GLY A 188 -5.58 -18.98 -9.97
C GLY A 188 -4.36 -18.07 -10.14
N TYR A 189 -4.52 -16.80 -10.54
CA TYR A 189 -3.39 -15.90 -10.69
C TYR A 189 -2.74 -15.57 -9.32
N PRO A 190 -1.41 -15.70 -9.17
CA PRO A 190 -0.75 -15.45 -7.89
C PRO A 190 -0.94 -14.00 -7.42
N ARG A 191 -1.48 -13.82 -6.21
CA ARG A 191 -1.77 -12.49 -5.64
C ARG A 191 -0.56 -11.55 -5.61
N SER A 192 0.64 -12.08 -5.31
CA SER A 192 1.87 -11.29 -5.29
C SER A 192 2.20 -10.71 -6.67
N ARG A 193 2.02 -11.52 -7.74
CA ARG A 193 2.21 -11.08 -9.13
C ARG A 193 1.11 -10.11 -9.57
N ALA A 194 -0.12 -10.29 -9.10
CA ALA A 194 -1.23 -9.38 -9.40
C ALA A 194 -0.88 -7.94 -8.98
N TRP A 195 -0.39 -7.76 -7.74
CA TRP A 195 0.01 -6.45 -7.23
C TRP A 195 1.20 -5.83 -7.95
N SER A 196 2.10 -6.65 -8.51
CA SER A 196 3.15 -6.15 -9.40
C SER A 196 2.55 -5.52 -10.65
N ILE A 197 1.63 -6.22 -11.34
CA ILE A 197 0.94 -5.71 -12.55
C ILE A 197 0.17 -4.43 -12.24
N ILE A 198 -0.66 -4.45 -11.20
CA ILE A 198 -1.44 -3.27 -10.79
C ILE A 198 -0.51 -2.10 -10.45
N GLY A 199 0.60 -2.37 -9.76
CA GLY A 199 1.61 -1.35 -9.46
C GLY A 199 2.29 -0.76 -10.70
N MET A 200 2.44 -1.54 -11.78
CA MET A 200 2.89 -1.05 -13.08
C MET A 200 1.82 -0.20 -13.75
N LYS A 201 0.55 -0.62 -13.73
CA LYS A 201 -0.57 0.13 -14.30
C LYS A 201 -0.81 1.47 -13.60
N ILE A 202 -0.73 1.52 -12.28
CA ILE A 202 -0.78 2.78 -11.51
C ILE A 202 0.33 3.74 -11.97
N ARG A 203 1.54 3.21 -12.20
CA ARG A 203 2.64 4.03 -12.72
C ARG A 203 2.38 4.53 -14.15
N GLU A 204 1.75 3.72 -15.01
CA GLU A 204 1.32 4.15 -16.35
C GLU A 204 0.26 5.26 -16.26
N ILE A 205 -0.73 5.12 -15.38
CA ILE A 205 -1.80 6.11 -15.15
C ILE A 205 -1.22 7.44 -14.70
N LEU A 206 -0.36 7.44 -13.68
CA LEU A 206 0.25 8.66 -13.15
C LEU A 206 1.14 9.35 -14.18
N LYS A 207 1.90 8.56 -14.96
CA LYS A 207 2.69 9.09 -16.08
C LYS A 207 1.80 9.71 -17.16
N TYR A 208 0.68 9.05 -17.49
CA TYR A 208 -0.28 9.55 -18.46
C TYR A 208 -0.90 10.86 -17.99
N ALA A 209 -1.46 10.88 -16.78
CA ALA A 209 -2.05 12.07 -16.15
C ALA A 209 -1.06 13.25 -16.15
N TYR A 210 0.17 13.01 -15.69
CA TYR A 210 1.24 14.01 -15.69
C TYR A 210 1.48 14.62 -17.08
N HIS A 211 1.63 13.79 -18.11
CA HIS A 211 1.87 14.28 -19.48
C HIS A 211 0.67 15.01 -20.10
N HIS A 212 -0.53 14.77 -19.60
CA HIS A 212 -1.75 15.48 -20.03
C HIS A 212 -2.05 16.73 -19.18
N GLY A 213 -1.09 17.20 -18.38
CA GLY A 213 -1.24 18.45 -17.63
C GLY A 213 -2.08 18.34 -16.35
N VAL A 214 -2.29 17.13 -15.83
CA VAL A 214 -2.95 16.93 -14.54
C VAL A 214 -2.01 17.36 -13.41
N SER A 215 -2.46 18.31 -12.58
CA SER A 215 -1.80 18.70 -11.34
C SER A 215 -2.44 18.07 -10.11
N THR A 216 -3.72 17.71 -10.19
CA THR A 216 -4.48 17.19 -9.05
C THR A 216 -5.28 15.96 -9.45
N ILE A 217 -5.21 14.90 -8.67
CA ILE A 217 -6.05 13.71 -8.81
C ILE A 217 -7.09 13.65 -7.68
N ALA A 218 -8.34 13.49 -8.06
CA ALA A 218 -9.45 13.21 -7.17
C ALA A 218 -9.62 11.69 -7.01
N LEU A 219 -9.61 11.22 -5.77
CA LEU A 219 -9.86 9.82 -5.40
C LEU A 219 -11.06 9.76 -4.46
N GLU A 220 -11.80 8.65 -4.47
CA GLU A 220 -12.78 8.39 -3.41
C GLU A 220 -12.07 8.19 -2.07
N ASN A 221 -12.65 8.73 -0.99
CA ASN A 221 -12.02 8.69 0.33
C ASN A 221 -11.84 7.24 0.85
N PRO A 222 -10.60 6.76 1.09
CA PRO A 222 -10.34 5.41 1.56
C PRO A 222 -10.85 5.15 2.98
N GLU A 223 -11.02 6.17 3.83
CA GLU A 223 -11.61 6.02 5.17
C GLU A 223 -13.10 5.71 5.10
N VAL A 224 -13.82 6.39 4.20
CA VAL A 224 -15.24 6.08 3.92
C VAL A 224 -15.35 4.66 3.38
N LEU A 225 -14.45 4.25 2.48
CA LEU A 225 -14.37 2.86 2.00
C LEU A 225 -14.00 1.87 3.10
N GLY A 226 -13.17 2.27 4.06
CA GLY A 226 -12.76 1.47 5.22
C GLY A 226 -13.88 1.27 6.25
N VAL A 227 -14.66 2.32 6.54
CA VAL A 227 -15.87 2.24 7.38
C VAL A 227 -16.95 1.40 6.68
N LEU A 228 -17.15 1.60 5.38
CA LEU A 228 -18.03 0.74 4.59
C LEU A 228 -17.56 -0.72 4.68
N LYS A 229 -16.27 -1.00 4.48
CA LYS A 229 -15.70 -2.36 4.65
C LYS A 229 -16.06 -2.97 6.01
N LEU A 230 -15.97 -2.21 7.10
CA LEU A 230 -16.39 -2.64 8.44
C LEU A 230 -17.90 -2.90 8.54
N PHE A 231 -18.72 -2.03 7.96
CA PHE A 231 -20.18 -2.16 7.93
C PHE A 231 -20.66 -3.38 7.13
N TRP A 232 -20.05 -3.66 5.98
CA TRP A 232 -20.37 -4.83 5.14
C TRP A 232 -19.95 -6.15 5.80
N ILE A 233 -18.85 -6.16 6.57
CA ILE A 233 -18.47 -7.31 7.39
C ILE A 233 -19.52 -7.57 8.48
N ARG A 234 -20.10 -6.51 9.06
CA ARG A 234 -21.05 -6.58 10.18
C ARG A 234 -22.47 -6.98 9.79
N ASN A 235 -22.97 -6.59 8.61
CA ASN A 235 -24.40 -6.68 8.28
C ASN A 235 -24.84 -7.91 7.49
N GLU A 236 -23.95 -8.88 7.23
CA GLU A 236 -24.30 -10.15 6.56
C GLU A 236 -25.14 -10.06 5.27
N ASP A 237 -25.16 -8.91 4.60
CA ASP A 237 -25.98 -8.69 3.40
C ASP A 237 -25.24 -9.29 2.18
N ARG A 238 -25.47 -10.60 2.02
CA ARG A 238 -24.61 -11.56 1.32
C ARG A 238 -25.00 -11.69 -0.16
N ARG A 239 -24.47 -10.81 -1.01
CA ARG A 239 -24.14 -11.19 -2.40
C ARG A 239 -22.68 -11.65 -2.44
N HIS A 240 -22.44 -12.91 -2.04
CA HIS A 240 -21.13 -13.60 -1.90
C HIS A 240 -20.07 -12.93 -0.98
N ARG A 241 -19.90 -13.49 0.24
CA ARG A 241 -18.98 -13.05 1.32
C ARG A 241 -17.54 -12.78 0.88
N ASN A 242 -17.01 -13.62 -0.03
CA ASN A 242 -15.62 -13.51 -0.51
C ASN A 242 -15.41 -12.49 -1.62
N TYR A 243 -16.45 -12.14 -2.39
CA TYR A 243 -16.32 -11.28 -3.57
C TYR A 243 -16.24 -9.80 -3.16
N ASN A 244 -17.20 -9.33 -2.37
CA ASN A 244 -17.28 -7.93 -1.95
C ASN A 244 -16.12 -7.51 -1.03
N TRP A 245 -15.69 -8.39 -0.12
CA TRP A 245 -14.51 -8.14 0.72
C TRP A 245 -13.22 -7.99 -0.11
N ARG A 246 -13.07 -8.85 -1.14
CA ARG A 246 -11.90 -8.82 -2.03
C ARG A 246 -11.89 -7.56 -2.90
N VAL A 247 -13.06 -7.15 -3.40
CA VAL A 247 -13.24 -5.89 -4.16
C VAL A 247 -12.90 -4.68 -3.28
N ALA A 248 -13.40 -4.63 -2.04
CA ALA A 248 -13.11 -3.53 -1.12
C ALA A 248 -11.61 -3.44 -0.77
N ILE A 249 -10.97 -4.56 -0.44
CA ILE A 249 -9.52 -4.58 -0.15
C ILE A 249 -8.70 -4.16 -1.37
N PHE A 250 -9.08 -4.67 -2.53
CA PHE A 250 -8.43 -4.30 -3.78
C PHE A 250 -8.50 -2.79 -3.99
N ARG A 251 -9.70 -2.22 -3.90
CA ARG A 251 -9.95 -0.81 -4.17
C ARG A 251 -9.18 0.10 -3.21
N SER A 252 -9.28 -0.17 -1.90
CA SER A 252 -8.57 0.62 -0.87
C SER A 252 -7.06 0.58 -1.08
N ARG A 253 -6.49 -0.59 -1.37
CA ARG A 253 -5.05 -0.73 -1.57
C ARG A 253 -4.57 -0.09 -2.88
N ALA A 254 -5.36 -0.14 -3.95
CA ALA A 254 -5.04 0.57 -5.18
C ALA A 254 -5.12 2.10 -5.00
N ILE A 255 -6.13 2.61 -4.30
CA ILE A 255 -6.24 4.03 -3.92
C ILE A 255 -5.02 4.45 -3.09
N GLU A 256 -4.66 3.70 -2.05
CA GLU A 256 -3.46 3.96 -1.24
C GLU A 256 -2.18 3.99 -2.08
N MET A 257 -2.02 3.05 -3.02
CA MET A 257 -0.88 3.04 -3.93
C MET A 257 -0.85 4.25 -4.87
N ILE A 258 -2.01 4.76 -5.30
CA ILE A 258 -2.10 6.00 -6.08
C ILE A 258 -1.73 7.18 -5.19
N THR A 259 -2.29 7.29 -3.99
CA THR A 259 -1.99 8.33 -3.01
C THR A 259 -0.50 8.44 -2.72
N LEU A 260 0.17 7.32 -2.48
CA LEU A 260 1.61 7.28 -2.15
C LEU A 260 2.53 7.55 -3.36
N LYS A 261 2.02 7.42 -4.59
CA LYS A 261 2.83 7.54 -5.81
C LYS A 261 2.56 8.79 -6.63
N ALA A 262 1.38 9.37 -6.55
CA ALA A 262 1.01 10.58 -7.28
C ALA A 262 1.96 11.75 -6.99
N PRO A 263 2.39 12.02 -5.73
CA PRO A 263 3.35 13.09 -5.44
C PRO A 263 4.73 12.87 -6.09
N LEU A 264 5.09 11.64 -6.47
CA LEU A 264 6.32 11.38 -7.23
C LEU A 264 6.28 12.03 -8.62
N TYR A 265 5.09 12.34 -9.12
CA TYR A 265 4.84 13.02 -10.39
C TYR A 265 4.43 14.48 -10.19
N SER A 266 4.61 15.05 -8.99
CA SER A 266 4.08 16.37 -8.62
C SER A 266 2.58 16.51 -8.84
N ILE A 267 1.84 15.41 -8.63
CA ILE A 267 0.39 15.39 -8.66
C ILE A 267 -0.11 15.38 -7.22
N GLU A 268 -0.90 16.39 -6.86
CA GLU A 268 -1.61 16.46 -5.58
C GLU A 268 -2.76 15.43 -5.56
N VAL A 269 -3.05 14.87 -4.40
CA VAL A 269 -4.17 13.93 -4.22
C VAL A 269 -5.18 14.54 -3.29
N LYS A 270 -6.43 14.65 -3.76
CA LYS A 270 -7.57 15.12 -2.98
C LYS A 270 -8.63 14.03 -2.91
N TYR A 271 -9.32 13.97 -1.79
CA TYR A 271 -10.36 12.97 -1.55
C TYR A 271 -11.75 13.58 -1.70
N VAL A 272 -12.67 12.81 -2.27
CA VAL A 272 -14.09 13.16 -2.39
C VAL A 272 -14.98 12.07 -1.77
N ASP A 273 -16.17 12.46 -1.34
CA ASP A 273 -17.19 11.48 -0.89
C ASP A 273 -17.63 10.63 -2.10
N PRO A 274 -17.67 9.29 -1.99
CA PRO A 274 -18.18 8.40 -3.05
C PRO A 274 -19.70 8.48 -3.31
N ARG A 275 -20.51 9.08 -2.43
CA ARG A 275 -21.99 9.02 -2.49
C ARG A 275 -22.57 9.64 -3.75
N GLY A 276 -23.09 8.83 -4.68
CA GLY A 276 -23.76 9.31 -5.91
C GLY A 276 -22.86 9.37 -7.14
N THR A 277 -21.65 8.79 -7.08
CA THR A 277 -20.74 8.66 -8.24
C THR A 277 -21.13 7.55 -9.20
N THR A 278 -21.97 6.58 -8.82
CA THR A 278 -22.19 5.35 -9.62
C THR A 278 -23.66 5.02 -9.93
N ASN A 279 -24.63 5.68 -9.29
CA ASN A 279 -26.08 5.51 -9.53
C ASN A 279 -26.84 6.80 -9.18
N SER A 280 -26.63 7.88 -9.94
CA SER A 280 -27.32 9.16 -9.74
C SER A 280 -27.86 9.71 -11.05
N LYS A 281 -28.85 10.62 -10.97
CA LYS A 281 -29.35 11.32 -12.17
C LYS A 281 -28.23 12.06 -12.92
N GLU A 282 -27.21 12.52 -12.19
CA GLU A 282 -26.03 13.17 -12.78
C GLU A 282 -25.14 12.18 -13.52
N HIS A 283 -24.97 10.97 -12.99
CA HIS A 283 -24.24 9.88 -13.64
C HIS A 283 -24.90 9.47 -14.96
N ASP A 284 -26.22 9.25 -14.96
CA ASP A 284 -26.97 8.93 -16.18
C ASP A 284 -26.90 10.06 -17.22
N LYS A 285 -26.98 11.31 -16.77
CA LYS A 285 -26.83 12.49 -17.63
C LYS A 285 -25.42 12.57 -18.22
N ALA A 286 -24.37 12.32 -17.43
CA ALA A 286 -23.00 12.35 -17.90
C ALA A 286 -22.75 11.25 -18.95
N MET A 287 -23.23 10.02 -18.72
CA MET A 287 -23.13 8.94 -19.71
C MET A 287 -23.81 9.33 -21.03
N LYS A 288 -25.05 9.83 -20.98
CA LYS A 288 -25.82 10.19 -22.18
C LYS A 288 -25.22 11.38 -22.93
N ARG A 289 -24.83 12.45 -22.22
CA ARG A 289 -24.34 13.69 -22.83
C ARG A 289 -22.92 13.56 -23.38
N LEU A 290 -22.05 12.81 -22.70
CA LEU A 290 -20.63 12.73 -23.03
C LEU A 290 -20.22 11.38 -23.65
N GLY A 291 -21.17 10.46 -23.88
CA GLY A 291 -20.87 9.14 -24.45
C GLY A 291 -19.91 8.32 -23.59
N LEU A 292 -20.05 8.44 -22.26
CA LEU A 292 -19.19 7.76 -21.29
C LEU A 292 -19.76 6.40 -20.92
N ASP A 293 -18.89 5.39 -20.83
CA ASP A 293 -19.26 4.14 -20.15
C ASP A 293 -19.42 4.40 -18.64
N ARG A 294 -20.07 3.46 -17.96
CA ARG A 294 -20.41 3.56 -16.54
C ARG A 294 -19.22 3.96 -15.66
N HIS A 295 -18.06 3.36 -15.85
CA HIS A 295 -16.90 3.55 -14.97
C HIS A 295 -16.15 4.85 -15.30
N THR A 296 -16.08 5.21 -16.58
CA THR A 296 -15.54 6.52 -16.96
C THR A 296 -16.44 7.66 -16.51
N ALA A 297 -17.77 7.47 -16.52
CA ALA A 297 -18.71 8.43 -15.95
C ALA A 297 -18.50 8.58 -14.42
N SER A 298 -18.24 7.48 -13.71
CA SER A 298 -17.88 7.54 -12.28
C SER A 298 -16.59 8.34 -12.06
N ALA A 299 -15.54 8.07 -12.84
CA ALA A 299 -14.28 8.80 -12.76
C ALA A 299 -14.47 10.31 -13.06
N TYR A 300 -15.29 10.66 -14.06
CA TYR A 300 -15.64 12.04 -14.38
C TYR A 300 -16.37 12.75 -13.23
N LEU A 301 -17.35 12.10 -12.60
CA LEU A 301 -18.05 12.66 -11.45
C LEU A 301 -17.13 12.85 -10.23
N VAL A 302 -16.19 11.91 -10.01
CA VAL A 302 -15.17 12.05 -8.97
C VAL A 302 -14.31 13.30 -9.21
N ALA A 303 -13.89 13.54 -10.45
CA ALA A 303 -13.16 14.75 -10.81
C ALA A 303 -14.00 16.02 -10.54
N ARG A 304 -15.25 16.04 -11.01
CA ARG A 304 -16.13 17.20 -10.88
C ARG A 304 -16.50 17.54 -9.44
N ARG A 305 -16.62 16.54 -8.58
CA ARG A 305 -16.89 16.78 -7.15
C ARG A 305 -15.82 17.63 -6.51
N LEU A 306 -14.57 17.46 -6.94
CA LEU A 306 -13.49 18.25 -6.40
C LEU A 306 -13.67 19.75 -6.65
N LEU A 307 -14.21 20.13 -7.80
CA LEU A 307 -14.55 21.53 -8.12
C LEU A 307 -15.67 22.04 -7.21
N THR A 308 -16.67 21.22 -6.91
CA THR A 308 -17.81 21.61 -6.05
C THR A 308 -17.48 21.68 -4.56
N THR A 309 -16.44 20.99 -4.10
CA THR A 309 -16.00 21.00 -2.69
C THR A 309 -14.92 22.07 -2.42
N SER A 310 -14.36 22.67 -3.48
CA SER A 310 -13.33 23.71 -3.38
C SER A 310 -13.89 25.14 -3.41
N ASN A 311 -15.22 25.28 -3.50
CA ASN A 311 -15.99 26.52 -3.32
C ASN A 311 -16.74 26.46 -1.98
#